data_AF-A0A938R103-F1
#
_entry.id   AF-A0A938R103-F1
#
_cell.length_a   1.000
_cell.length_b   1.000
_cell.length_c   1.000
_cell.angle_alpha   90.00
_cell.angle_beta   90.00
_cell.angle_gamma   90.00
#
_symmetry.space_group_name_H-M   'P 1'
#
loop_
_entity.id
_entity.type
_entity.pdbx_description
1 polymer ?
#
loop_
_entity_poly.entity_id
_entity_poly.type
_entity_poly.pdbx_seq_one_letter_code
_entity_poly.pdbx_strand_id
1 'polypeptide(L)'
;MPAITVPPPRTGRDTRARRDARAALIDVLWDARGRRRLPRERELANAIDACAPGDLWWVCEANSGGPLYLLPTREWLTALARFVDDTGARKVLEIGAGDGFLSTILQRRRPRLSVRAVDDFSWTKASRRMTAADRREFAGIEFSGIQPSALVERAPAVATIEAWQPDLVIASWAPPGTLVERAIRASTRLVLDLSVDGDVCGNGDKTWRFEKEFLDGALEDRALCRLDDEPHAARATRATLYFGRLHEQHAVTPRRRRAGLDGVDD
;
A
#
# COMPACT_ATOMS: atom_id res chain seq x y z
N MET A 1 17.95 -16.25 5.27
CA MET A 1 18.32 -15.01 4.54
C MET A 1 19.36 -14.28 5.39
N PRO A 2 20.29 -13.54 4.78
CA PRO A 2 21.24 -12.73 5.54
C PRO A 2 20.51 -11.69 6.40
N ALA A 3 21.19 -11.17 7.42
CA ALA A 3 20.70 -10.03 8.21
C ALA A 3 20.42 -8.84 7.29
N ILE A 4 19.40 -8.04 7.63
CA ILE A 4 19.08 -6.82 6.89
C ILE A 4 20.19 -5.80 7.12
N THR A 5 20.69 -5.24 6.03
CA THR A 5 21.75 -4.24 6.02
C THR A 5 21.25 -2.98 5.35
N VAL A 6 21.63 -1.81 5.87
CA VAL A 6 21.37 -0.51 5.27
C VAL A 6 22.73 0.17 5.06
N PRO A 7 23.08 0.60 3.84
CA PRO A 7 24.33 1.30 3.60
C PRO A 7 24.36 2.65 4.36
N PRO A 8 25.53 3.25 4.58
CA PRO A 8 25.60 4.59 5.17
C PRO A 8 24.80 5.61 4.34
N PRO A 9 24.11 6.58 4.98
CA PRO A 9 23.36 7.60 4.26
C PRO A 9 24.31 8.48 3.44
N ARG A 10 23.83 8.94 2.27
CA ARG A 10 24.61 9.80 1.37
C ARG A 10 24.89 11.18 1.98
N THR A 11 23.99 11.67 2.83
CA THR A 11 24.02 13.03 3.38
C THR A 11 24.14 13.03 4.91
N GLY A 12 24.82 14.05 5.42
CA GLY A 12 25.08 14.23 6.85
C GLY A 12 26.19 13.33 7.39
N ARG A 13 26.62 13.61 8.63
CA ARG A 13 27.64 12.81 9.30
C ARG A 13 27.02 11.50 9.79
N ASP A 14 27.60 10.37 9.40
CA ASP A 14 27.21 9.07 9.92
C ASP A 14 27.91 8.78 11.26
N THR A 15 27.38 9.38 12.33
CA THR A 15 27.91 9.16 13.68
C THR A 15 27.56 7.76 14.19
N ARG A 16 28.26 7.29 15.23
CA ARG A 16 27.91 6.02 15.89
C ARG A 16 26.47 6.03 16.40
N ALA A 17 26.04 7.10 17.06
CA ALA A 17 24.67 7.23 17.56
C ALA A 17 23.62 7.11 16.45
N ARG A 18 23.86 7.74 15.29
CA ARG A 18 22.95 7.65 14.13
C ARG A 18 22.89 6.23 13.55
N ARG A 19 24.04 5.54 13.47
CA ARG A 19 24.08 4.11 13.09
C ARG A 19 23.30 3.23 14.05
N ASP A 20 23.50 3.43 15.35
CA ASP A 20 22.84 2.63 16.39
C ASP A 20 21.32 2.86 16.37
N ALA A 21 20.85 4.10 16.12
CA ALA A 21 19.42 4.40 15.93
C ALA A 21 18.82 3.68 14.71
N ARG A 22 19.49 3.73 13.55
CA ARG A 22 19.02 2.99 12.36
C ARG A 22 19.02 1.48 12.59
N ALA A 23 20.00 0.94 13.30
CA ALA A 23 20.03 -0.47 13.67
C ALA A 23 18.83 -0.84 14.56
N ALA A 24 18.48 -0.01 15.55
CA ALA A 24 17.30 -0.21 16.37
C ALA A 24 16.00 -0.18 15.55
N LEU A 25 15.87 0.74 14.60
CA LEU A 25 14.73 0.78 13.67
C LEU A 25 14.66 -0.50 12.80
N ILE A 26 15.79 -0.99 12.30
CA ILE A 26 15.86 -2.26 11.57
C ILE A 26 15.39 -3.43 12.46
N ASP A 27 15.82 -3.49 13.71
CA ASP A 27 15.43 -4.55 14.64
C ASP A 27 13.93 -4.52 14.99
N VAL A 28 13.29 -3.34 14.94
CA VAL A 28 11.84 -3.20 15.07
C VAL A 28 11.10 -3.71 13.83
N LEU A 29 11.63 -3.42 12.64
CA LEU A 29 10.99 -3.72 11.35
C LEU A 29 11.25 -5.15 10.85
N TRP A 30 12.37 -5.77 11.21
CA TRP A 30 12.76 -7.12 10.79
C TRP A 30 13.24 -7.97 11.95
N ASP A 31 13.07 -9.29 11.84
CA ASP A 31 13.65 -10.25 12.77
C ASP A 31 15.09 -10.63 12.36
N ALA A 32 15.79 -11.37 13.23
CA ALA A 32 17.15 -11.84 12.97
C ALA A 32 17.30 -12.75 11.73
N ARG A 33 16.19 -13.22 11.15
CA ARG A 33 16.16 -14.02 9.91
C ARG A 33 15.85 -13.17 8.67
N GLY A 34 15.72 -11.85 8.83
CA GLY A 34 15.36 -10.90 7.78
C GLY A 34 13.88 -10.90 7.43
N ARG A 35 13.00 -11.45 8.27
CA ARG A 35 11.55 -11.44 8.02
C ARG A 35 10.93 -10.19 8.63
N ARG A 36 10.03 -9.54 7.89
CA ARG A 36 9.29 -8.38 8.40
C ARG A 36 8.52 -8.71 9.69
N ARG A 37 8.54 -7.76 10.62
CA ARG A 37 7.83 -7.80 11.90
C ARG A 37 6.59 -6.92 11.85
N LEU A 38 5.65 -7.21 12.75
CA LEU A 38 4.49 -6.36 13.03
C LEU A 38 4.67 -5.72 14.41
N PRO A 39 5.32 -4.54 14.49
CA PRO A 39 5.62 -3.87 15.75
C PRO A 39 4.36 -3.28 16.38
N ARG A 40 4.46 -2.90 17.66
CA ARG A 40 3.47 -2.01 18.28
C ARG A 40 3.70 -0.58 17.81
N GLU A 41 2.64 0.22 17.77
CA GLU A 41 2.70 1.62 17.35
C GLU A 41 3.75 2.43 18.14
N ARG A 42 3.73 2.33 19.47
CA ARG A 42 4.71 3.01 20.35
C ARG A 42 6.15 2.53 20.13
N GLU A 43 6.35 1.24 19.86
CA GLU A 43 7.67 0.66 19.60
C GLU A 43 8.26 1.24 18.31
N LEU A 44 7.44 1.31 17.26
CA LEU A 44 7.83 1.90 15.98
C LEU A 44 8.06 3.40 16.09
N ALA A 45 7.14 4.15 16.71
CA ALA A 45 7.26 5.60 16.87
C ALA A 45 8.55 5.98 17.62
N ASN A 46 8.85 5.32 18.74
CA ASN A 46 10.08 5.56 19.49
C ASN A 46 11.35 5.30 18.67
N ALA A 47 11.32 4.28 17.80
CA ALA A 47 12.48 3.96 16.96
C ALA A 47 12.67 4.98 15.84
N ILE A 48 11.57 5.52 15.28
CA ILE A 48 11.60 6.61 14.31
C ILE A 48 12.08 7.92 14.98
N ASP A 49 11.58 8.26 16.18
CA ASP A 49 12.00 9.46 16.92
C ASP A 49 13.49 9.48 17.26
N ALA A 50 14.12 8.31 17.40
CA ALA A 50 15.54 8.17 17.68
C ALA A 50 16.41 8.39 16.42
N CYS A 51 15.83 8.31 15.24
CA CYS A 51 16.49 8.49 13.96
C CYS A 51 16.66 9.98 13.61
N ALA A 52 17.68 10.30 12.81
CA ALA A 52 17.79 11.65 12.27
C ALA A 52 16.76 11.83 11.13
N PRO A 53 16.32 13.07 10.82
CA PRO A 53 15.45 13.32 9.67
C PRO A 53 15.99 12.68 8.37
N GLY A 54 15.11 12.01 7.62
CA GLY A 54 15.44 11.26 6.40
C GLY A 54 16.01 9.85 6.63
N ASP A 55 16.34 9.45 7.85
CA ASP A 55 16.80 8.08 8.12
C ASP A 55 15.67 7.06 7.96
N LEU A 56 14.39 7.41 8.23
CA LEU A 56 13.27 6.50 8.00
C LEU A 56 13.17 6.14 6.52
N TRP A 57 13.12 7.15 5.66
CA TRP A 57 13.11 6.96 4.21
C TRP A 57 14.31 6.12 3.76
N TRP A 58 15.51 6.44 4.28
CA TRP A 58 16.74 5.73 3.91
C TRP A 58 16.72 4.26 4.31
N VAL A 59 16.30 3.95 5.55
CA VAL A 59 16.13 2.57 6.01
C VAL A 59 15.07 1.86 5.18
N CYS A 60 13.94 2.51 4.89
CA CYS A 60 12.87 1.92 4.13
C CYS A 60 13.24 1.65 2.67
N GLU A 61 14.05 2.49 2.00
CA GLU A 61 14.37 2.34 0.58
C GLU A 61 15.68 1.58 0.33
N ALA A 62 16.74 1.85 1.11
CA ALA A 62 18.10 1.36 0.87
C ALA A 62 18.44 0.02 1.54
N ASN A 63 17.53 -0.56 2.32
CA ASN A 63 17.79 -1.83 3.01
C ASN A 63 17.88 -3.01 2.02
N SER A 64 18.63 -4.05 2.43
CA SER A 64 18.81 -5.28 1.64
C SER A 64 17.58 -6.20 1.57
N GLY A 65 16.55 -5.94 2.38
CA GLY A 65 15.27 -6.66 2.35
C GLY A 65 14.30 -6.16 1.28
N GLY A 66 14.60 -5.03 0.64
CA GLY A 66 13.74 -4.38 -0.34
C GLY A 66 12.92 -3.23 0.25
N PRO A 67 12.28 -2.43 -0.61
CA PRO A 67 11.63 -1.20 -0.19
C PRO A 67 10.41 -1.45 0.71
N LEU A 68 10.26 -0.64 1.76
CA LEU A 68 9.06 -0.57 2.59
C LEU A 68 8.33 0.75 2.37
N TYR A 69 7.02 0.68 2.12
CA TYR A 69 6.21 1.87 1.88
C TYR A 69 5.24 2.10 3.03
N LEU A 70 4.37 1.12 3.29
CA LEU A 70 3.55 1.07 4.49
C LEU A 70 4.30 0.37 5.63
N LEU A 71 4.20 0.96 6.82
CA LEU A 71 4.76 0.46 8.08
C LEU A 71 3.60 0.07 9.02
N PRO A 72 2.89 -1.05 8.73
CA PRO A 72 1.72 -1.41 9.50
C PRO A 72 2.11 -1.74 10.95
N THR A 73 1.28 -1.30 11.89
CA THR A 73 1.39 -1.64 13.32
C THR A 73 0.31 -2.66 13.70
N ARG A 74 0.44 -3.29 14.87
CA ARG A 74 -0.59 -4.20 15.39
C ARG A 74 -1.93 -3.50 15.58
N GLU A 75 -1.86 -2.25 16.01
CA GLU A 75 -2.96 -1.34 16.25
C GLU A 75 -3.67 -0.99 14.94
N TRP A 76 -2.91 -0.54 13.94
CA TRP A 76 -3.43 -0.27 12.60
C TRP A 76 -4.05 -1.50 11.94
N LEU A 77 -3.40 -2.67 12.03
CA LEU A 77 -3.96 -3.92 11.51
C LEU A 77 -5.27 -4.32 12.21
N THR A 78 -5.45 -3.91 13.48
CA THR A 78 -6.74 -4.11 14.17
C THR A 78 -7.82 -3.23 13.57
N ALA A 79 -7.51 -1.97 13.27
CA ALA A 79 -8.42 -1.06 12.59
C ALA A 79 -8.77 -1.55 11.19
N LEU A 80 -7.77 -1.94 10.38
CA LEU A 80 -8.01 -2.50 9.05
C LEU A 80 -8.88 -3.76 9.11
N ALA A 81 -8.62 -4.68 10.04
CA ALA A 81 -9.39 -5.90 10.13
C ALA A 81 -10.85 -5.64 10.53
N ARG A 82 -11.10 -4.67 11.42
CA ARG A 82 -12.47 -4.22 11.75
C ARG A 82 -13.15 -3.60 10.54
N PHE A 83 -12.47 -2.70 9.84
CA PHE A 83 -12.98 -2.10 8.61
C PHE A 83 -13.39 -3.18 7.60
N VAL A 84 -12.53 -4.18 7.36
CA VAL A 84 -12.85 -5.31 6.46
C VAL A 84 -14.09 -6.07 6.94
N ASP A 85 -14.20 -6.35 8.24
CA ASP A 85 -15.37 -7.01 8.83
C ASP A 85 -16.65 -6.17 8.64
N ASP A 86 -16.57 -4.86 8.87
CA ASP A 86 -17.68 -3.90 8.75
C ASP A 86 -18.16 -3.76 7.30
N THR A 87 -17.27 -3.91 6.32
CA THR A 87 -17.67 -3.95 4.91
C THR A 87 -18.44 -5.22 4.54
N GLY A 88 -18.40 -6.27 5.37
CA GLY A 88 -18.95 -7.59 5.06
C GLY A 88 -18.14 -8.41 4.05
N ALA A 89 -16.93 -7.98 3.68
CA ALA A 89 -16.10 -8.67 2.69
C ALA A 89 -15.66 -10.07 3.18
N ARG A 90 -15.69 -11.04 2.27
CA ARG A 90 -15.24 -12.43 2.50
C ARG A 90 -14.06 -12.80 1.60
N LYS A 91 -13.93 -12.13 0.46
CA LYS A 91 -12.85 -12.27 -0.52
C LYS A 91 -12.13 -10.94 -0.68
N VAL A 92 -10.87 -10.90 -0.25
CA VAL A 92 -10.02 -9.70 -0.30
C VAL A 92 -8.85 -9.93 -1.23
N LEU A 93 -8.70 -9.05 -2.22
CA LEU A 93 -7.55 -9.05 -3.13
C LEU A 93 -6.64 -7.87 -2.80
N GLU A 94 -5.39 -8.12 -2.43
CA GLU A 94 -4.36 -7.08 -2.44
C GLU A 94 -3.73 -7.00 -3.83
N ILE A 95 -3.70 -5.80 -4.42
CA ILE A 95 -3.03 -5.51 -5.69
C ILE A 95 -1.82 -4.60 -5.44
N GLY A 96 -0.72 -4.84 -6.17
CA GLY A 96 0.54 -4.17 -5.86
C GLY A 96 1.09 -4.60 -4.50
N ALA A 97 0.91 -5.89 -4.16
CA ALA A 97 1.13 -6.42 -2.83
C ALA A 97 2.61 -6.44 -2.40
N GLY A 98 3.56 -6.15 -3.30
CA GLY A 98 4.99 -6.22 -3.03
C GLY A 98 5.41 -7.61 -2.57
N ASP A 99 5.83 -7.72 -1.31
CA ASP A 99 6.23 -8.99 -0.68
C ASP A 99 5.04 -9.78 -0.06
N GLY A 100 3.83 -9.23 -0.10
CA GLY A 100 2.61 -9.84 0.44
C GLY A 100 2.54 -9.84 1.96
N PHE A 101 3.33 -9.00 2.64
CA PHE A 101 3.33 -8.93 4.10
C PHE A 101 1.94 -8.59 4.66
N LEU A 102 1.26 -7.60 4.08
CA LEU A 102 -0.08 -7.16 4.51
C LEU A 102 -1.12 -8.28 4.35
N SER A 103 -1.22 -8.87 3.17
CA SER A 103 -2.09 -10.04 2.94
C SER A 103 -1.82 -11.17 3.92
N THR A 104 -0.54 -11.48 4.17
CA THR A 104 -0.16 -12.57 5.08
C THR A 104 -0.62 -12.31 6.52
N ILE A 105 -0.38 -11.10 7.04
CA ILE A 105 -0.79 -10.75 8.42
C ILE A 105 -2.31 -10.63 8.54
N LEU A 106 -2.99 -10.14 7.52
CA LEU A 106 -4.45 -10.03 7.49
C LEU A 106 -5.10 -11.43 7.49
N GLN A 107 -4.64 -12.34 6.64
CA GLN A 107 -5.10 -13.72 6.58
C GLN A 107 -4.91 -14.46 7.91
N ARG A 108 -3.77 -14.25 8.58
CA ARG A 108 -3.51 -14.84 9.92
C ARG A 108 -4.47 -14.30 10.98
N ARG A 109 -4.81 -13.01 10.93
CA ARG A 109 -5.75 -12.39 11.88
C ARG A 109 -7.22 -12.68 11.58
N ARG A 110 -7.54 -13.04 10.34
CA ARG A 110 -8.88 -13.40 9.88
C ARG A 110 -8.84 -14.70 9.08
N PRO A 111 -8.71 -15.88 9.75
CA PRO A 111 -8.60 -17.17 9.05
C PRO A 111 -9.81 -17.53 8.18
N ARG A 112 -10.96 -16.88 8.38
CA ARG A 112 -12.18 -17.06 7.59
C ARG A 112 -12.26 -16.17 6.36
N LEU A 113 -11.40 -15.15 6.27
CA LEU A 113 -11.28 -14.30 5.11
C LEU A 113 -10.49 -15.05 4.05
N SER A 114 -10.94 -15.06 2.80
CA SER A 114 -10.14 -15.54 1.68
C SER A 114 -9.31 -14.37 1.17
N VAL A 115 -8.00 -14.39 1.43
CA VAL A 115 -7.08 -13.33 1.02
C VAL A 115 -6.19 -13.82 -0.12
N ARG A 116 -6.07 -13.03 -1.19
CA ARG A 116 -5.09 -13.23 -2.27
C ARG A 116 -4.26 -11.96 -2.45
N ALA A 117 -3.02 -12.14 -2.89
CA ALA A 117 -2.09 -11.06 -3.18
C ALA A 117 -1.57 -11.21 -4.61
N VAL A 118 -1.61 -10.13 -5.39
CA VAL A 118 -1.03 -10.09 -6.74
C VAL A 118 -0.12 -8.88 -6.93
N ASP A 119 0.95 -9.10 -7.70
CA ASP A 119 1.89 -8.05 -8.09
C ASP A 119 2.50 -8.38 -9.47
N ASP A 120 2.90 -7.36 -10.24
CA ASP A 120 3.64 -7.55 -11.50
C ASP A 120 5.16 -7.49 -11.33
N PHE A 121 5.61 -7.15 -10.11
CA PHE A 121 6.96 -6.93 -9.64
C PHE A 121 7.75 -5.92 -10.48
N SER A 122 7.05 -4.99 -11.15
CA SER A 122 7.68 -3.89 -11.88
C SER A 122 8.52 -2.99 -10.95
N TRP A 123 8.18 -2.97 -9.66
CA TRP A 123 8.86 -2.26 -8.56
C TRP A 123 10.22 -2.85 -8.18
N THR A 124 10.60 -4.01 -8.72
CA THR A 124 11.98 -4.52 -8.55
C THR A 124 13.02 -3.54 -9.09
N LYS A 125 12.67 -2.72 -10.09
CA LYS A 125 13.52 -1.65 -10.62
C LYS A 125 13.33 -0.37 -9.79
N ALA A 126 14.37 0.07 -9.09
CA ALA A 126 14.32 1.29 -8.27
C ALA A 126 13.86 2.55 -9.02
N SER A 127 14.22 2.67 -10.30
CA SER A 127 13.77 3.79 -11.14
C SER A 127 12.25 3.88 -11.32
N ARG A 128 11.51 2.78 -11.12
CA ARG A 128 10.04 2.72 -11.25
C ARG A 128 9.29 3.23 -10.02
N ARG A 129 10.00 3.41 -8.90
CA ARG A 129 9.45 3.78 -7.60
C ARG A 129 10.10 5.01 -6.98
N MET A 130 10.77 5.78 -7.83
CA MET A 130 11.52 6.98 -7.50
C MET A 130 10.99 8.15 -8.31
N THR A 131 10.89 9.32 -7.69
CA THR A 131 10.61 10.57 -8.40
C THR A 131 11.79 10.96 -9.30
N ALA A 132 11.60 11.97 -10.16
CA ALA A 132 12.71 12.53 -10.92
C ALA A 132 13.77 13.19 -10.01
N ALA A 133 13.36 13.72 -8.85
CA ALA A 133 14.28 14.27 -7.86
C ALA A 133 15.11 13.14 -7.22
N ASP A 134 14.46 12.08 -6.74
CA ASP A 134 15.11 10.90 -6.14
C ASP A 134 16.13 10.29 -7.11
N ARG A 135 15.77 10.14 -8.40
CA ARG A 135 16.69 9.59 -9.41
C ARG A 135 17.95 10.44 -9.59
N ARG A 136 17.85 11.76 -9.41
CA ARG A 136 19.03 12.65 -9.46
C ARG A 136 19.82 12.59 -8.17
N GLU A 137 19.13 12.67 -7.03
CA GLU A 137 19.74 12.66 -5.70
C GLU A 137 20.47 11.34 -5.42
N PHE A 138 19.91 10.22 -5.85
CA PHE A 138 20.44 8.88 -5.59
C PHE A 138 21.08 8.22 -6.81
N ALA A 139 21.47 9.02 -7.81
CA ALA A 139 22.22 8.53 -8.96
C ALA A 139 23.49 7.80 -8.49
N GLY A 140 23.68 6.57 -9.00
CA GLY A 140 24.81 5.69 -8.68
C GLY A 140 24.64 4.80 -7.45
N ILE A 141 23.52 4.89 -6.73
CA ILE A 141 23.20 3.96 -5.62
C ILE A 141 22.42 2.77 -6.15
N GLU A 142 22.88 1.56 -5.83
CA GLU A 142 22.12 0.34 -6.05
C GLU A 142 21.14 0.12 -4.89
N PHE A 143 19.85 0.17 -5.20
CA PHE A 143 18.79 -0.16 -4.27
C PHE A 143 18.30 -1.58 -4.51
N SER A 144 18.07 -2.30 -3.42
CA SER A 144 17.51 -3.64 -3.50
C SER A 144 16.12 -3.62 -4.13
N GLY A 145 15.83 -4.63 -4.94
CA GLY A 145 14.47 -4.87 -5.43
C GLY A 145 13.59 -5.51 -4.36
N ILE A 146 12.29 -5.55 -4.62
CA ILE A 146 11.36 -6.38 -3.84
C ILE A 146 11.69 -7.86 -4.13
N GLN A 147 11.86 -8.66 -3.09
CA GLN A 147 11.97 -10.11 -3.23
C GLN A 147 10.56 -10.72 -3.37
N PRO A 148 10.23 -11.37 -4.50
CA PRO A 148 8.94 -12.02 -4.65
C PRO A 148 8.73 -13.07 -3.56
N SER A 149 7.60 -12.98 -2.88
CA SER A 149 7.15 -14.01 -1.95
C SER A 149 6.34 -15.07 -2.71
N ALA A 150 6.51 -16.35 -2.36
CA ALA A 150 5.67 -17.44 -2.88
C ALA A 150 4.17 -17.25 -2.55
N LEU A 151 3.85 -16.33 -1.63
CA LEU A 151 2.49 -15.98 -1.24
C LEU A 151 1.87 -14.90 -2.15
N VAL A 152 2.66 -14.28 -3.04
CA VAL A 152 2.21 -13.27 -3.99
C VAL A 152 2.25 -13.86 -5.39
N GLU A 153 1.09 -13.90 -6.03
CA GLU A 153 0.98 -14.38 -7.40
C GLU A 153 1.43 -13.29 -8.38
N ARG A 154 2.34 -13.66 -9.29
CA ARG A 154 2.71 -12.79 -10.41
C ARG A 154 1.60 -12.79 -11.45
N ALA A 155 0.67 -11.84 -11.35
CA ALA A 155 -0.48 -11.76 -12.26
C ALA A 155 -0.94 -10.31 -12.53
N PRO A 156 -1.57 -10.04 -13.68
CA PRO A 156 -2.17 -8.75 -13.96
C PRO A 156 -3.39 -8.49 -13.05
N ALA A 157 -3.33 -7.47 -12.21
CA ALA A 157 -4.36 -7.14 -11.22
C ALA A 157 -5.80 -7.15 -11.75
N VAL A 158 -6.06 -6.47 -12.88
CA VAL A 158 -7.42 -6.38 -13.45
C VAL A 158 -7.93 -7.75 -13.90
N ALA A 159 -7.09 -8.56 -14.56
CA ALA A 159 -7.50 -9.90 -14.98
C ALA A 159 -7.83 -10.78 -13.77
N THR A 160 -7.07 -10.64 -12.67
CA THR A 160 -7.36 -11.34 -11.41
C THR A 160 -8.67 -10.85 -10.78
N ILE A 161 -8.96 -9.55 -10.80
CA ILE A 161 -10.25 -9.01 -10.30
C ILE A 161 -11.41 -9.60 -11.10
N GLU A 162 -11.32 -9.63 -12.43
CA GLU A 162 -12.40 -10.16 -13.28
C GLU A 162 -12.61 -11.67 -13.06
N ALA A 163 -11.53 -12.45 -12.96
CA ALA A 163 -11.61 -13.89 -12.79
C ALA A 163 -12.04 -14.29 -11.38
N TRP A 164 -11.55 -13.58 -10.36
CA TRP A 164 -11.77 -13.96 -8.98
C TRP A 164 -12.94 -13.25 -8.33
N GLN A 165 -13.36 -12.07 -8.83
CA GLN A 165 -14.45 -11.25 -8.28
C GLN A 165 -14.35 -11.09 -6.74
N PRO A 166 -13.34 -10.37 -6.24
CA PRO A 166 -13.23 -10.04 -4.81
C PRO A 166 -14.38 -9.12 -4.36
N ASP A 167 -14.73 -9.21 -3.08
CA ASP A 167 -15.67 -8.27 -2.46
C ASP A 167 -15.00 -6.93 -2.16
N LEU A 168 -13.69 -6.96 -1.88
CA LEU A 168 -12.86 -5.81 -1.59
C LEU A 168 -11.49 -5.99 -2.23
N VAL A 169 -11.05 -4.97 -2.97
CA VAL A 169 -9.67 -4.83 -3.43
C VAL A 169 -8.95 -3.86 -2.51
N ILE A 170 -7.75 -4.22 -2.04
CA ILE A 170 -6.86 -3.32 -1.29
C ILE A 170 -5.69 -2.96 -2.21
N ALA A 171 -5.48 -1.67 -2.41
CA ALA A 171 -4.33 -1.10 -3.08
C ALA A 171 -3.51 -0.34 -2.03
N SER A 172 -2.44 -0.95 -1.52
CA SER A 172 -1.57 -0.31 -0.54
C SER A 172 -0.31 0.17 -1.21
N TRP A 173 -0.16 1.49 -1.36
CA TRP A 173 0.95 2.12 -2.06
C TRP A 173 1.09 1.64 -3.50
N ALA A 174 -0.04 1.58 -4.21
CA ALA A 174 -0.08 1.19 -5.62
C ALA A 174 0.79 2.11 -6.49
N PRO A 175 1.41 1.60 -7.57
CA PRO A 175 2.24 2.41 -8.45
C PRO A 175 1.60 3.68 -8.98
N PRO A 176 2.42 4.69 -9.36
CA PRO A 176 1.91 5.80 -10.14
C PRO A 176 1.25 5.28 -11.41
N GLY A 177 0.10 5.88 -11.75
CA GLY A 177 -0.63 5.54 -12.96
C GLY A 177 -2.07 5.12 -12.70
N THR A 178 -2.56 4.16 -13.48
CA THR A 178 -4.00 3.86 -13.58
C THR A 178 -4.42 2.60 -12.86
N LEU A 179 -3.58 2.02 -11.99
CA LEU A 179 -3.89 0.73 -11.34
C LEU A 179 -5.17 0.83 -10.49
N VAL A 180 -5.25 1.82 -9.59
CA VAL A 180 -6.43 2.05 -8.74
C VAL A 180 -7.67 2.37 -9.59
N GLU A 181 -7.55 3.26 -10.56
CA GLU A 181 -8.64 3.57 -11.51
C GLU A 181 -9.18 2.29 -12.18
N ARG A 182 -8.28 1.46 -12.70
CA ARG A 182 -8.66 0.23 -13.40
C ARG A 182 -9.29 -0.79 -12.45
N ALA A 183 -8.86 -0.84 -11.19
CA ALA A 183 -9.49 -1.68 -10.17
C ALA A 183 -10.92 -1.22 -9.85
N ILE A 184 -11.17 0.10 -9.73
CA ILE A 184 -12.51 0.65 -9.49
C ILE A 184 -13.47 0.26 -10.63
N ARG A 185 -12.99 0.29 -11.88
CA ARG A 185 -13.79 -0.06 -13.07
C ARG A 185 -14.02 -1.57 -13.25
N ALA A 186 -13.23 -2.41 -12.58
CA ALA A 186 -13.31 -3.86 -12.70
C ALA A 186 -14.48 -4.43 -11.87
N SER A 187 -14.75 -5.72 -12.05
CA SER A 187 -15.84 -6.45 -11.37
C SER A 187 -15.56 -6.69 -9.87
N THR A 188 -15.50 -5.62 -9.07
CA THR A 188 -15.39 -5.62 -7.61
C THR A 188 -16.44 -4.69 -7.00
N ARG A 189 -16.81 -4.93 -5.74
CA ARG A 189 -17.76 -4.09 -5.00
C ARG A 189 -17.06 -2.88 -4.38
N LEU A 190 -15.90 -3.07 -3.78
CA LEU A 190 -15.15 -2.03 -3.08
C LEU A 190 -13.67 -2.01 -3.49
N VAL A 191 -13.07 -0.84 -3.47
CA VAL A 191 -11.61 -0.64 -3.61
C VAL A 191 -11.13 0.29 -2.50
N LEU A 192 -10.33 -0.23 -1.57
CA LEU A 192 -9.61 0.56 -0.56
C LEU A 192 -8.24 0.96 -1.13
N ASP A 193 -8.03 2.26 -1.29
CA ASP A 193 -6.72 2.85 -1.60
C ASP A 193 -6.07 3.39 -0.33
N LEU A 194 -4.85 2.91 -0.04
CA LEU A 194 -3.99 3.38 1.04
C LEU A 194 -2.76 4.01 0.39
N SER A 195 -2.80 5.32 0.20
CA SER A 195 -1.83 6.05 -0.63
C SER A 195 -1.47 7.39 -0.01
N VAL A 196 -0.61 8.15 -0.69
CA VAL A 196 -0.20 9.51 -0.32
C VAL A 196 -0.49 10.42 -1.50
N ASP A 197 -1.10 11.59 -1.22
CA ASP A 197 -1.37 12.57 -2.26
C ASP A 197 -0.06 13.10 -2.86
N GLY A 198 0.07 13.06 -4.19
CA GLY A 198 1.16 13.73 -4.92
C GLY A 198 2.53 13.04 -4.94
N ASP A 199 2.70 11.86 -4.33
CA ASP A 199 3.97 11.11 -4.34
C ASP A 199 3.95 9.95 -5.37
N VAL A 200 4.85 8.96 -5.22
CA VAL A 200 4.99 7.74 -6.02
C VAL A 200 3.78 6.78 -5.95
N CYS A 201 2.58 7.23 -5.59
CA CYS A 201 1.39 6.39 -5.53
C CYS A 201 0.24 6.91 -6.38
N GLY A 202 -0.39 6.00 -7.13
CA GLY A 202 -1.64 6.25 -7.83
C GLY A 202 -1.63 7.43 -8.83
N ASN A 203 -2.82 7.97 -9.09
CA ASN A 203 -3.02 9.20 -9.83
C ASN A 203 -4.35 9.81 -9.34
N GLY A 204 -4.28 10.60 -8.26
CA GLY A 204 -5.44 11.19 -7.59
C GLY A 204 -6.36 11.96 -8.54
N ASP A 205 -5.79 12.67 -9.52
CA ASP A 205 -6.56 13.40 -10.55
C ASP A 205 -7.50 12.48 -11.33
N LYS A 206 -7.09 11.23 -11.58
CA LYS A 206 -7.90 10.25 -12.32
C LYS A 206 -8.93 9.55 -11.46
N THR A 207 -8.67 9.38 -10.16
CA THR A 207 -9.58 8.70 -9.23
C THR A 207 -10.59 9.66 -8.60
N TRP A 208 -10.34 10.97 -8.60
CA TRP A 208 -11.21 11.96 -7.95
C TRP A 208 -12.66 11.94 -8.42
N ARG A 209 -12.88 11.66 -9.71
CA ARG A 209 -14.21 11.62 -10.34
C ARG A 209 -15.07 10.43 -9.91
N PHE A 210 -14.50 9.42 -9.26
CA PHE A 210 -15.26 8.27 -8.78
C PHE A 210 -15.88 8.57 -7.41
N GLU A 211 -17.04 7.97 -7.18
CA GLU A 211 -17.73 8.01 -5.90
C GLU A 211 -16.89 7.30 -4.84
N LYS A 212 -16.77 7.94 -3.68
CA LYS A 212 -15.80 7.57 -2.65
C LYS A 212 -16.17 8.11 -1.27
N GLU A 213 -15.60 7.48 -0.26
CA GLU A 213 -15.58 7.92 1.13
C GLU A 213 -14.13 8.10 1.59
N PHE A 214 -13.85 9.20 2.29
CA PHE A 214 -12.61 9.36 3.03
C PHE A 214 -12.77 8.66 4.38
N LEU A 215 -11.87 7.73 4.66
CA LEU A 215 -11.90 6.93 5.88
C LEU A 215 -11.13 7.63 6.99
N ASP A 216 -11.63 8.81 7.37
CA ASP A 216 -11.12 9.58 8.50
C ASP A 216 -11.14 8.72 9.78
N GLY A 217 -10.15 8.91 10.65
CA GLY A 217 -10.05 8.21 11.93
C GLY A 217 -9.05 7.06 11.91
N ALA A 218 -9.35 5.98 12.64
CA ALA A 218 -8.33 5.01 13.07
C ALA A 218 -7.53 4.33 11.95
N LEU A 219 -8.06 4.25 10.72
CA LEU A 219 -7.34 3.68 9.59
C LEU A 219 -6.30 4.67 9.02
N GLU A 220 -6.64 5.96 8.97
CA GLU A 220 -5.75 7.04 8.52
C GLU A 220 -4.78 7.46 9.65
N ASP A 221 -5.30 7.77 10.84
CA ASP A 221 -4.53 8.28 12.00
C ASP A 221 -3.35 7.37 12.41
N ARG A 222 -3.46 6.08 12.10
CA ARG A 222 -2.50 5.04 12.51
C ARG A 222 -1.67 4.49 11.34
N ALA A 223 -1.88 4.96 10.12
CA ALA A 223 -1.19 4.46 8.93
C ALA A 223 0.19 5.12 8.77
N LEU A 224 1.18 4.60 9.48
CA LEU A 224 2.58 5.01 9.29
C LEU A 224 3.13 4.52 7.94
N CYS A 225 3.90 5.38 7.29
CA CYS A 225 4.63 5.09 6.06
C CYS A 225 6.05 5.65 6.11
N ARG A 226 6.84 5.35 5.07
CA ARG A 226 8.24 5.80 4.95
C ARG A 226 8.44 7.32 4.91
N LEU A 227 7.38 8.11 4.80
CA LEU A 227 7.42 9.58 4.79
C LEU A 227 7.16 10.20 6.17
N ASP A 228 6.71 9.41 7.14
CA ASP A 228 6.36 9.89 8.48
C ASP A 228 7.59 9.95 9.40
N ASP A 229 8.57 10.78 9.03
CA ASP A 229 9.79 11.02 9.85
C ASP A 229 9.47 11.59 11.24
N GLU A 230 8.29 12.19 11.42
CA GLU A 230 7.77 12.68 12.69
C GLU A 230 6.50 11.89 13.07
N PRO A 231 6.64 10.77 13.80
CA PRO A 231 5.54 9.85 14.06
C PRO A 231 4.50 10.42 15.05
N HIS A 232 4.59 11.67 15.50
CA HIS A 232 3.54 12.33 16.29
C HIS A 232 2.85 13.48 15.53
N ALA A 233 3.31 13.78 14.31
CA ALA A 233 2.69 14.72 13.41
C ALA A 233 1.51 14.09 12.64
N ALA A 234 0.85 14.89 11.81
CA ALA A 234 -0.17 14.41 10.89
C ALA A 234 0.42 13.36 9.93
N ARG A 235 -0.32 12.26 9.73
CA ARG A 235 0.11 11.16 8.85
C ARG A 235 0.06 11.58 7.39
N ALA A 236 1.05 11.12 6.64
CA ALA A 236 1.06 11.28 5.19
C ALA A 236 0.02 10.37 4.52
N THR A 237 -0.11 9.11 4.98
CA THR A 237 -1.01 8.13 4.36
C THR A 237 -2.47 8.59 4.47
N ARG A 238 -3.20 8.51 3.36
CA ARG A 238 -4.64 8.69 3.25
C ARG A 238 -5.33 7.35 3.01
N ALA A 239 -6.51 7.19 3.59
CA ALA A 239 -7.34 6.01 3.35
C ALA A 239 -8.62 6.41 2.60
N THR A 240 -8.78 5.96 1.36
CA THR A 240 -9.95 6.26 0.53
C THR A 240 -10.66 4.98 0.12
N LEU A 241 -11.96 4.89 0.38
CA LEU A 241 -12.82 3.81 -0.10
C LEU A 241 -13.55 4.26 -1.35
N TYR A 242 -13.31 3.58 -2.48
CA TYR A 242 -14.05 3.78 -3.71
C TYR A 242 -15.12 2.71 -3.88
N PHE A 243 -16.26 3.12 -4.43
CA PHE A 243 -17.33 2.21 -4.82
C PHE A 243 -17.05 1.64 -6.20
N GLY A 244 -16.70 0.36 -6.24
CA GLY A 244 -16.39 -0.37 -7.47
C GLY A 244 -17.63 -0.63 -8.31
N ARG A 245 -17.45 -1.14 -9.53
CA ARG A 245 -18.53 -1.35 -10.51
C ARG A 245 -19.72 -2.17 -9.98
N LEU A 246 -19.50 -3.09 -9.05
CA LEU A 246 -20.53 -3.96 -8.49
C LEU A 246 -21.18 -3.39 -7.22
N HIS A 247 -20.85 -2.15 -6.82
CA HIS A 247 -21.47 -1.52 -5.66
C HIS A 247 -22.96 -1.28 -5.87
N GLU A 248 -23.74 -1.43 -4.79
CA GLU A 248 -25.21 -1.31 -4.83
C GLU A 248 -25.70 0.08 -5.22
N GLN A 249 -24.94 1.13 -4.91
CA GLN A 249 -25.23 2.49 -5.37
C GLN A 249 -25.23 2.60 -6.90
N HIS A 250 -24.44 1.78 -7.60
CA HIS A 250 -24.43 1.70 -9.06
C HIS A 250 -25.51 0.77 -9.62
N ALA A 251 -26.15 -0.05 -8.77
CA ALA A 251 -27.26 -0.92 -9.16
C ALA A 251 -28.58 -0.14 -9.36
N VAL A 252 -28.68 1.08 -8.79
CA VAL A 252 -29.87 1.94 -8.88
C VAL A 252 -29.73 2.94 -10.03
N THR A 253 -29.69 2.45 -11.26
CA THR A 253 -30.21 3.21 -12.39
C THR A 253 -30.87 2.24 -13.35
N PRO A 254 -32.21 2.07 -13.31
CA PRO A 254 -32.91 1.52 -14.45
C PRO A 254 -32.59 2.46 -15.61
N ARG A 255 -31.81 1.98 -16.58
CA ARG A 255 -31.80 2.59 -17.90
C ARG A 255 -33.25 2.66 -18.31
N ARG A 256 -33.86 3.85 -18.28
CA ARG A 256 -35.05 4.10 -19.07
C ARG A 256 -34.63 3.73 -20.49
N ARG A 257 -35.06 2.56 -20.96
CA ARG A 257 -35.12 2.27 -22.38
C ARG A 257 -35.84 3.49 -22.96
N ARG A 258 -35.17 4.26 -23.82
CA ARG A 258 -35.89 5.10 -24.76
C ARG A 258 -36.77 4.11 -25.52
N ALA A 259 -38.04 4.07 -25.15
CA ALA A 259 -39.08 3.54 -26.00
C ALA A 259 -38.94 4.26 -27.34
N GLY A 260 -39.04 3.49 -28.42
CA GLY A 260 -38.84 3.96 -29.77
C GLY A 260 -39.63 5.24 -30.02
N LEU A 261 -38.98 6.21 -30.64
CA LEU A 261 -39.68 7.11 -31.54
C LEU A 261 -39.71 6.37 -32.87
N ASP A 262 -40.82 5.67 -33.05
CA ASP A 262 -41.65 5.63 -34.25
C ASP A 262 -40.92 5.95 -35.56
N GLY A 263 -40.75 4.90 -36.37
CA GLY A 263 -40.97 5.07 -37.79
C GLY A 263 -42.47 5.22 -38.03
N VAL A 264 -42.85 6.29 -38.70
CA VAL A 264 -44.01 6.31 -39.59
C VAL A 264 -43.54 7.04 -40.84
N ASP A 265 -43.50 6.27 -41.92
CA ASP A 265 -43.43 6.74 -43.30
C ASP A 265 -44.60 7.68 -43.59
N ASP A 266 -44.32 8.80 -44.26
CA ASP A 266 -45.09 9.35 -45.37
C ASP A 266 -44.15 10.20 -46.25
#